data_AF-A0A958S8L1-F1
#
_entry.id   AF-A0A958S8L1-F1
#
_cell.length_a   1.000
_cell.length_b   1.000
_cell.length_c   1.000
_cell.angle_alpha   90.00
_cell.angle_beta   90.00
_cell.angle_gamma   90.00
#
_symmetry.space_group_name_H-M   'P 1'
#
loop_
_entity.id
_entity.type
_entity.pdbx_description
1 polymer ?
#
loop_
_entity_poly.entity_id
_entity_poly.type
_entity_poly.pdbx_seq_one_letter_code
_entity_poly.pdbx_strand_id
1 'polypeptide(L)'
;SNLASKSSLSTESEDLLAKLEETSKEEKYFESIQKEYNELKEKLSHNKKEDLFTFKDEIKRILETEIVGRYYYQKGQIEMSLKEDPNIEEAIKTLNNKELYQSVLAGTNK
;
A
#
# COMPACT_ATOMS: atom_id res chain seq x y z
N SER A 1 -7.08 -9.81 -3.00
CA SER A 1 -6.71 -8.42 -3.34
C SER A 1 -7.95 -7.55 -3.18
N ASN A 2 -8.22 -7.06 -1.96
CA ASN A 2 -9.43 -6.29 -1.66
C ASN A 2 -9.15 -5.09 -0.76
N LEU A 3 -8.00 -4.43 -0.96
CA LEU A 3 -7.59 -3.27 -0.17
C LEU A 3 -7.45 -1.97 -0.99
N ALA A 4 -7.85 -1.96 -2.26
CA ALA A 4 -7.52 -0.86 -3.18
C ALA A 4 -8.72 -0.05 -3.70
N SER A 5 -9.91 -0.13 -3.09
CA SER A 5 -11.12 0.47 -3.69
C SER A 5 -11.93 1.39 -2.78
N LYS A 6 -11.37 1.92 -1.69
CA LYS A 6 -12.03 3.03 -0.97
C LYS A 6 -11.08 3.93 -0.21
N SER A 7 -10.32 4.73 -0.95
CA SER A 7 -9.77 6.00 -0.46
C SER A 7 -10.88 7.08 -0.45
N SER A 8 -12.07 6.79 0.07
CA SER A 8 -13.08 7.82 0.32
C SER A 8 -12.79 8.42 1.70
N LEU A 9 -11.77 9.28 1.78
CA LEU A 9 -11.43 10.07 2.97
C LEU A 9 -12.49 11.18 3.17
N SER A 10 -13.77 10.84 3.23
CA SER A 10 -14.84 11.72 3.69
C SER A 10 -15.63 10.98 4.77
N THR A 11 -15.84 11.62 5.91
CA THR A 11 -16.69 11.12 6.98
C THR A 11 -18.14 11.41 6.65
N GLU A 12 -19.08 10.63 7.21
CA GLU A 12 -20.51 10.88 7.05
C GLU A 12 -20.90 12.31 7.49
N SER A 13 -20.23 12.84 8.52
CA SER A 13 -20.44 14.22 8.97
C SER A 13 -19.95 15.27 7.95
N GLU A 14 -18.84 15.04 7.26
CA GLU A 14 -18.36 15.91 6.17
C GLU A 14 -19.32 15.87 4.97
N ASP A 15 -19.86 14.69 4.65
CA ASP A 15 -20.84 14.52 3.56
C ASP A 15 -22.17 15.23 3.88
N LEU A 16 -22.67 15.09 5.11
CA LEU A 16 -23.88 15.80 5.58
C LEU A 16 -23.66 17.31 5.59
N LEU A 17 -22.46 17.77 5.96
CA LEU A 17 -22.12 19.19 5.92
C LEU A 17 -22.06 19.72 4.48
N ALA A 18 -21.53 18.95 3.53
CA ALA A 18 -21.57 19.33 2.12
C ALA A 18 -23.01 19.43 1.59
N LYS A 19 -23.87 18.49 1.98
CA LYS A 19 -25.30 18.51 1.63
C LYS A 19 -26.02 19.73 2.23
N LEU A 20 -25.69 20.11 3.46
CA LEU A 20 -26.24 21.32 4.09
C LEU A 20 -25.86 22.59 3.30
N GLU A 21 -24.64 22.68 2.78
CA GLU A 21 -24.22 23.81 1.93
C GLU A 21 -25.02 23.88 0.63
N GLU A 22 -25.27 22.74 -0.01
CA GLU A 22 -26.08 22.66 -1.24
C GLU A 22 -27.52 23.12 -0.96
N THR A 23 -28.20 22.49 0.01
CA THR A 23 -29.60 22.78 0.33
C THR A 23 -29.81 24.22 0.80
N SER A 24 -28.93 24.76 1.65
CA SER A 24 -29.07 26.13 2.13
C SER A 24 -28.80 27.21 1.06
N LYS A 25 -28.01 26.89 0.03
CA LYS A 25 -27.86 27.75 -1.16
C LYS A 25 -29.11 27.74 -2.02
N GLU A 26 -29.71 26.56 -2.24
CA GLU A 26 -31.00 26.43 -2.94
C GLU A 26 -32.11 27.19 -2.21
N GLU A 27 -32.13 27.11 -0.88
CA GLU A 27 -33.08 27.79 0.00
C GLU A 27 -32.73 29.27 0.26
N LYS A 28 -31.62 29.76 -0.32
CA LYS A 28 -31.16 31.17 -0.31
C LYS A 28 -30.89 31.78 1.08
N TYR A 29 -30.57 30.97 2.09
CA TYR A 29 -30.12 31.48 3.39
C TYR A 29 -28.68 31.09 3.74
N PHE A 30 -27.94 30.43 2.85
CA PHE A 30 -26.54 30.08 3.12
C PHE A 30 -25.71 31.28 3.58
N GLU A 31 -25.91 32.47 3.00
CA GLU A 31 -25.21 33.70 3.42
C GLU A 31 -25.40 34.03 4.91
N SER A 32 -26.57 33.74 5.49
CA SER A 32 -26.84 34.03 6.90
C SER A 32 -26.21 33.03 7.86
N ILE A 33 -25.82 31.84 7.37
CA ILE A 33 -25.20 30.77 8.17
C ILE A 33 -23.74 30.48 7.76
N GLN A 34 -23.20 31.24 6.80
CA GLN A 34 -21.92 30.94 6.16
C GLN A 34 -20.77 30.90 7.17
N LYS A 35 -20.83 31.78 8.17
CA LYS A 35 -19.81 31.86 9.22
C LYS A 35 -19.79 30.59 10.07
N GLU A 36 -20.94 30.21 10.62
CA GLU A 36 -21.12 29.02 11.45
C GLU A 36 -20.80 27.74 10.66
N TYR A 37 -21.19 27.71 9.38
CA TYR A 37 -20.85 26.64 8.46
C TYR A 37 -19.33 26.44 8.34
N ASN A 38 -18.61 27.53 8.08
CA ASN A 38 -17.15 27.48 7.92
C ASN A 38 -16.45 27.06 9.22
N GLU A 39 -16.90 27.57 10.37
CA GLU A 39 -16.38 27.16 11.69
C GLU A 39 -16.59 25.67 11.95
N LEU A 40 -17.77 25.13 11.60
CA LEU A 40 -18.06 23.71 11.75
C LEU A 40 -17.20 22.85 10.81
N LYS A 41 -17.03 23.28 9.56
CA LYS A 41 -16.17 22.64 8.56
C LYS A 41 -14.72 22.55 9.02
N GLU A 42 -14.21 23.63 9.60
CA GLU A 42 -12.85 23.68 10.12
C GLU A 42 -12.67 22.72 11.30
N LYS A 43 -13.62 22.68 12.25
CA LYS A 43 -13.57 21.76 13.41
C LYS A 43 -13.58 20.30 12.98
N LEU A 44 -14.46 19.91 12.06
CA LEU A 44 -14.49 18.53 11.54
C LEU A 44 -13.16 18.16 10.85
N SER A 45 -12.61 19.08 10.07
CA SER A 45 -11.31 18.89 9.41
C SER A 45 -10.14 18.80 10.41
N HIS A 46 -10.20 19.56 11.51
CA HIS A 46 -9.19 19.54 12.57
C HIS A 46 -9.22 18.21 13.32
N ASN A 47 -10.40 17.77 13.77
CA ASN A 47 -10.57 16.49 14.46
C ASN A 47 -10.06 15.32 13.62
N LYS A 48 -10.36 15.30 12.32
CA LYS A 48 -9.85 14.27 11.40
C LYS A 48 -8.33 14.25 11.28
N LYS A 49 -7.67 15.42 11.29
CA LYS A 49 -6.21 15.51 11.33
C LYS A 49 -5.68 15.04 12.68
N GLU A 50 -6.31 15.44 13.77
CA GLU A 50 -5.94 15.04 15.13
C GLU A 50 -6.08 13.52 15.33
N ASP A 51 -7.15 12.91 14.81
CA ASP A 51 -7.33 11.46 14.77
C ASP A 51 -6.18 10.80 14.00
N LEU A 52 -5.83 11.31 12.81
CA LEU A 52 -4.71 10.79 12.03
C LEU A 52 -3.38 10.88 12.80
N PHE A 53 -3.15 11.98 13.53
CA PHE A 53 -1.96 12.12 14.37
C PHE A 53 -1.99 11.19 15.60
N THR A 54 -3.14 11.05 16.24
CA THR A 54 -3.35 10.20 17.41
C THR A 54 -3.11 8.74 17.07
N PHE A 55 -3.64 8.28 15.93
CA PHE A 55 -3.48 6.90 15.46
C PHE A 55 -2.24 6.70 14.59
N LYS A 56 -1.40 7.73 14.39
CA LYS A 56 -0.22 7.67 13.51
C LYS A 56 0.69 6.49 13.84
N ASP A 57 0.97 6.27 15.11
CA ASP A 57 1.87 5.20 15.55
C ASP A 57 1.26 3.81 15.35
N GLU A 58 -0.06 3.68 15.51
CA GLU A 58 -0.79 2.44 15.24
C GLU A 58 -0.84 2.13 13.74
N ILE A 59 -1.18 3.13 12.92
CA ILE A 59 -1.17 3.03 11.45
C ILE A 59 0.24 2.65 10.98
N LYS A 60 1.28 3.31 11.51
CA LYS A 60 2.67 2.98 11.19
C LYS A 60 3.01 1.55 11.55
N ARG A 61 2.63 1.07 12.73
CA ARG A 61 2.86 -0.31 13.18
C ARG A 61 2.16 -1.33 12.26
N ILE A 62 0.92 -1.07 11.86
CA ILE A 62 0.18 -1.94 10.94
C ILE A 62 0.88 -1.99 9.58
N LEU A 63 1.27 -0.83 9.04
CA LEU A 63 1.98 -0.75 7.76
C LEU A 63 3.34 -1.44 7.82
N GLU A 64 4.11 -1.23 8.89
CA GLU A 64 5.40 -1.91 9.11
C GLU A 64 5.19 -3.43 9.16
N THR A 65 4.16 -3.91 9.86
CA THR A 65 3.84 -5.35 9.96
C THR A 65 3.48 -5.94 8.59
N GLU A 66 2.65 -5.25 7.81
CA GLU A 66 2.28 -5.66 6.44
C GLU A 66 3.51 -5.70 5.52
N ILE A 67 4.36 -4.68 5.56
CA ILE A 67 5.59 -4.61 4.75
C ILE A 67 6.53 -5.76 5.12
N VAL A 68 6.77 -5.98 6.41
CA VAL A 68 7.61 -7.06 6.91
C VAL A 68 7.05 -8.42 6.49
N GLY A 69 5.75 -8.66 6.67
CA GLY A 69 5.09 -9.89 6.25
C GLY A 69 5.23 -10.15 4.75
N ARG A 70 5.02 -9.13 3.91
CA ARG A 70 5.22 -9.22 2.46
C ARG A 70 6.66 -9.49 2.08
N TYR A 71 7.63 -8.88 2.77
CA TYR A 71 9.04 -9.07 2.49
C TYR A 71 9.49 -10.49 2.82
N TYR A 72 9.11 -11.02 3.99
CA TYR A 72 9.43 -12.40 4.37
C TYR A 72 8.73 -13.43 3.49
N TYR A 73 7.48 -13.18 3.12
CA TYR A 73 6.75 -14.06 2.20
C TYR A 73 7.40 -14.08 0.80
N GLN A 74 7.74 -12.92 0.24
CA GLN A 74 8.44 -12.82 -1.04
C GLN A 74 9.83 -13.46 -0.98
N LYS A 75 10.60 -13.21 0.08
CA LYS A 75 11.92 -13.82 0.25
C LYS A 75 11.82 -15.35 0.31
N GLY A 76 10.85 -15.89 1.07
CA GLY A 76 10.61 -17.33 1.14
C GLY A 76 10.20 -17.91 -0.21
N GLN A 77 9.35 -17.22 -0.97
CA GLN A 77 9.01 -17.64 -2.34
C GLN A 77 10.24 -17.65 -3.26
N ILE A 78 11.07 -16.62 -3.22
CA ILE A 78 12.28 -16.53 -4.04
C ILE A 78 13.25 -17.65 -3.68
N GLU A 79 13.55 -17.84 -2.39
CA GLU A 79 14.44 -18.92 -1.92
C GLU A 79 13.93 -20.31 -2.34
N MET A 80 12.62 -20.54 -2.29
CA MET A 80 12.03 -21.78 -2.77
C MET A 80 12.17 -21.93 -4.29
N SER A 81 11.85 -20.89 -5.05
CA SER A 81 11.97 -20.92 -6.52
C SER A 81 13.40 -21.17 -7.00
N LEU A 82 14.40 -20.63 -6.30
CA LEU A 82 15.81 -20.85 -6.62
C LEU A 82 16.29 -22.26 -6.27
N LYS A 83 15.73 -22.89 -5.23
CA LYS A 83 16.03 -24.28 -4.87
C LYS A 83 15.49 -25.27 -5.89
N GLU A 84 14.33 -24.97 -6.48
CA GLU A 84 13.67 -25.80 -7.48
C GLU A 84 14.02 -25.39 -8.92
N ASP A 85 14.93 -24.43 -9.12
CA ASP A 85 15.32 -23.98 -10.46
C ASP A 85 16.21 -25.04 -11.15
N PRO A 86 15.72 -25.71 -12.22
CA PRO A 86 16.49 -26.75 -12.90
C PRO A 86 17.78 -26.20 -13.54
N ASN A 87 17.84 -24.90 -13.86
CA ASN A 87 19.05 -24.28 -14.39
C ASN A 87 20.10 -24.10 -13.29
N ILE A 88 19.70 -23.79 -12.06
CA ILE A 88 20.64 -23.71 -10.92
C ILE A 88 21.16 -25.12 -10.60
N GLU A 89 20.30 -26.13 -10.64
CA GLU A 89 20.72 -27.52 -10.47
C GLU A 89 21.73 -27.96 -11.54
N GLU A 90 21.46 -27.65 -12.81
CA GLU A 90 22.35 -27.97 -13.92
C GLU A 90 23.66 -27.16 -13.89
N ALA A 91 23.61 -25.90 -13.45
CA ALA A 91 24.80 -25.10 -13.22
C ALA A 91 25.69 -25.69 -12.13
N ILE A 92 25.11 -26.13 -11.01
CA ILE A 92 25.85 -26.82 -9.93
C ILE A 92 26.47 -28.12 -10.46
N LYS A 93 25.73 -28.92 -11.24
CA LYS A 93 26.25 -30.15 -11.87
C LYS A 93 27.42 -29.85 -12.82
N THR A 94 27.27 -28.85 -13.67
CA THR A 94 28.28 -28.42 -14.64
C THR A 94 29.55 -27.93 -13.95
N LEU A 95 29.42 -27.08 -12.92
CA LEU A 95 30.56 -26.54 -12.18
C LEU A 95 31.34 -27.62 -11.41
N ASN A 96 30.65 -28.65 -10.89
CA ASN A 96 31.29 -29.74 -10.17
C ASN A 96 31.90 -30.81 -11.10
N ASN A 97 31.55 -30.81 -12.38
CA ASN A 97 32.14 -31.72 -13.37
C ASN A 97 33.22 -30.98 -14.18
N LYS A 98 34.49 -31.22 -13.80
CA LYS A 98 35.65 -30.53 -14.38
C LYS A 98 35.79 -30.73 -15.89
N GLU A 99 35.48 -31.91 -16.42
CA GLU A 99 35.54 -32.19 -17.87
C GLU A 99 34.42 -31.45 -18.61
N LEU A 100 33.19 -31.52 -18.10
CA LEU A 100 32.05 -30.81 -18.66
C LEU A 100 32.27 -29.30 -18.64
N TYR A 101 32.73 -28.75 -17.50
CA TYR A 101 33.07 -27.35 -17.34
C TYR A 101 34.14 -26.88 -18.34
N GLN A 102 35.21 -27.66 -18.51
CA GLN A 102 36.26 -27.36 -19.49
C GLN A 102 35.74 -27.41 -20.93
N SER A 103 34.87 -28.37 -21.25
CA SER A 103 34.25 -28.47 -22.58
C SER A 103 33.36 -27.27 -22.91
N VAL A 104 32.63 -26.75 -21.92
CA VAL A 104 31.78 -25.56 -22.06
C VAL A 104 32.65 -24.32 -22.28
N LEU A 105 33.72 -24.13 -21.49
CA LEU A 105 34.65 -23.00 -21.66
C LEU A 105 35.42 -23.04 -22.98
N ALA A 106 35.77 -24.25 -23.46
CA ALA A 106 36.45 -24.43 -24.73
C ALA A 106 35.51 -24.29 -25.95
N GLY A 107 34.19 -24.16 -25.74
CA GLY A 107 33.20 -24.12 -26.81
C GLY A 107 33.08 -25.44 -27.58
N THR A 108 33.50 -26.54 -26.98
CA THR A 108 33.46 -27.90 -27.57
C THR A 108 32.31 -28.73 -27.04
N ASN A 109 31.54 -28.20 -26.09
CA ASN A 109 30.26 -28.73 -25.66
C ASN A 109 29.22 -28.52 -26.78
N LYS A 110 28.49 -29.57 -27.17
CA LYS A 110 27.49 -29.54 -28.24
C LYS A 110 26.09 -29.66 -27.67
#